data_AF-A0A3P1Y0I2-F1
#
_entry.id   AF-A0A3P1Y0I2-F1
#
_cell.length_a   1.000
_cell.length_b   1.000
_cell.length_c   1.000
_cell.angle_alpha   90.00
_cell.angle_beta   90.00
_cell.angle_gamma   90.00
#
_symmetry.space_group_name_H-M   'P 1'
#
loop_
_entity.id
_entity.type
_entity.pdbx_description
1 polymer ?
#
loop_
_entity_poly.entity_id
_entity_poly.type
_entity_poly.pdbx_seq_one_letter_code
_entity_poly.pdbx_strand_id
1 'polypeptide(L)'
;MFALHRLHSAERTYEPARRPAGFVLDEWLQQHGGQFGSGECIALQARVGPELAVILRETPLAEDQRIEPGTGLLTATVADTWQLQWWLLSQGDAIEVLSPPALRQRVGESLRRAAQRYGAC
;
A
#
# COMPACT_ATOMS: atom_id res chain seq x y z
N MET A 1 -12.76 -11.28 -1.55
CA MET A 1 -13.77 -10.25 -1.87
C MET A 1 -14.18 -10.38 -3.33
N PHE A 2 -15.49 -10.28 -3.62
CA PHE A 2 -16.03 -10.21 -4.98
C PHE A 2 -16.42 -8.77 -5.28
N ALA A 3 -16.18 -8.27 -6.50
CA ALA A 3 -16.68 -6.95 -6.84
C ALA A 3 -18.18 -7.03 -7.15
N LEU A 4 -18.99 -6.23 -6.47
CA LEU A 4 -20.44 -6.27 -6.57
C LEU A 4 -20.93 -6.07 -8.02
N HIS A 5 -20.26 -5.21 -8.78
CA HIS A 5 -20.57 -4.95 -10.19
C HIS A 5 -20.32 -6.16 -11.13
N ARG A 6 -19.69 -7.24 -10.63
CA ARG A 6 -19.48 -8.49 -11.36
C ARG A 6 -20.52 -9.56 -11.01
N LEU A 7 -21.45 -9.28 -10.08
CA LEU A 7 -22.54 -10.19 -9.75
C LEU A 7 -23.71 -9.94 -10.71
N HIS A 8 -24.07 -10.95 -11.50
CA HIS A 8 -25.18 -10.87 -12.46
C HIS A 8 -26.55 -11.10 -11.80
N SER A 9 -26.62 -12.04 -10.86
CA SER A 9 -27.83 -12.33 -10.07
C SER A 9 -27.45 -13.04 -8.77
N ALA A 10 -28.35 -13.04 -7.80
CA ALA A 10 -28.25 -13.80 -6.57
C ALA A 10 -29.64 -14.34 -6.20
N GLU A 11 -29.70 -15.61 -5.81
CA GLU A 11 -30.94 -16.27 -5.40
C GLU A 11 -30.81 -16.78 -3.97
N ARG A 12 -31.89 -16.67 -3.20
CA ARG A 12 -31.93 -17.11 -1.80
C ARG A 12 -32.14 -18.62 -1.75
N THR A 13 -31.20 -19.34 -1.13
CA THR A 13 -31.26 -20.81 -1.07
C THR A 13 -32.03 -21.40 0.12
N TYR A 14 -32.67 -20.58 0.98
CA TYR A 14 -33.36 -20.99 2.23
C TYR A 14 -32.56 -21.87 3.20
N GLU A 15 -31.29 -22.17 2.90
CA GLU A 15 -30.38 -22.92 3.73
C GLU A 15 -29.81 -22.04 4.85
N PRO A 16 -29.70 -22.54 6.09
CA PRO A 16 -29.03 -21.83 7.17
C PRO A 16 -27.54 -21.62 6.85
N ALA A 17 -27.05 -20.41 7.07
CA ALA A 17 -25.63 -20.11 6.96
C ALA A 17 -24.83 -20.94 7.99
N ARG A 18 -23.75 -21.59 7.55
CA ARG A 18 -22.83 -22.34 8.42
C ARG A 18 -21.69 -21.43 8.84
N ARG A 19 -21.76 -20.87 10.05
CA ARG A 19 -20.66 -20.11 10.64
C ARG A 19 -19.65 -21.07 11.27
N PRO A 20 -18.35 -21.01 10.91
CA PRO A 20 -17.33 -21.81 11.59
C PRO A 20 -17.26 -21.42 13.07
N ALA A 21 -17.08 -22.42 13.95
CA ALA A 21 -16.93 -22.18 15.38
C ALA A 21 -15.65 -21.35 15.64
N GLY A 22 -15.78 -20.30 16.45
CA GLY A 22 -14.67 -19.39 16.75
C GLY A 22 -14.31 -18.40 15.64
N PHE A 23 -15.09 -18.31 14.55
CA PHE A 23 -14.83 -17.34 13.50
C PHE A 23 -15.16 -15.90 13.95
N VAL A 24 -14.13 -15.07 14.07
CA VAL A 24 -14.23 -13.62 14.27
C VAL A 24 -13.84 -12.94 12.96
N LEU A 25 -14.79 -12.18 12.38
CA LEU A 25 -14.60 -11.55 11.07
C LEU A 25 -13.44 -10.54 11.11
N ASP A 26 -13.31 -9.76 12.18
CA ASP A 26 -12.28 -8.74 12.30
C ASP A 26 -10.87 -9.35 12.37
N GLU A 27 -10.69 -10.45 13.12
CA GLU A 27 -9.43 -11.20 13.16
C GLU A 27 -9.11 -11.82 11.80
N TRP A 28 -10.11 -12.40 11.14
CA TRP A 28 -9.94 -12.93 9.79
C TRP A 28 -9.61 -11.82 8.79
N LEU A 29 -10.19 -10.63 8.92
CA LEU A 29 -9.89 -9.50 8.05
C LEU A 29 -8.48 -8.96 8.29
N GLN A 30 -8.02 -8.93 9.54
CA GLN A 30 -6.65 -8.56 9.90
C GLN A 30 -5.63 -9.59 9.39
N GLN A 31 -5.98 -10.89 9.42
CA GLN A 31 -5.09 -11.97 8.98
C GLN A 31 -5.15 -12.29 7.47
N HIS A 32 -6.32 -12.09 6.84
CA HIS A 32 -6.64 -12.58 5.48
C HIS A 32 -7.54 -11.63 4.66
N GLY A 33 -8.12 -10.59 5.27
CA GLY A 33 -8.99 -9.61 4.60
C GLY A 33 -8.25 -8.67 3.66
N GLY A 34 -6.94 -8.57 3.81
CA GLY A 34 -6.06 -8.05 2.80
C GLY A 34 -5.85 -9.09 1.71
N GLN A 35 -6.56 -8.98 0.59
CA GLN A 35 -6.04 -9.45 -0.71
C GLN A 35 -4.77 -8.65 -1.13
N PHE A 36 -3.96 -8.21 -0.17
CA PHE A 36 -3.29 -6.91 -0.11
C PHE A 36 -2.14 -6.92 0.94
N GLY A 37 -1.01 -7.58 0.66
CA GLY A 37 0.22 -7.55 1.50
C GLY A 37 0.17 -8.36 2.79
N SER A 38 1.27 -8.35 3.57
CA SER A 38 1.34 -9.07 4.86
C SER A 38 0.43 -8.46 5.93
N GLY A 39 -0.13 -7.26 5.68
CA GLY A 39 -0.90 -6.50 6.66
C GLY A 39 -0.04 -5.94 7.80
N GLU A 40 1.25 -6.28 7.85
CA GLU A 40 2.17 -5.80 8.86
C GLU A 40 2.49 -4.33 8.64
N CYS A 41 2.38 -3.55 9.71
CA CYS A 41 2.78 -2.16 9.70
C CYS A 41 4.31 -2.04 9.67
N ILE A 42 4.82 -1.20 8.79
CA ILE A 42 6.23 -0.86 8.66
C ILE A 42 6.44 0.62 8.98
N ALA A 43 7.58 0.93 9.59
CA ALA A 43 8.06 2.30 9.71
C ALA A 43 8.67 2.75 8.38
N LEU A 44 7.87 3.43 7.57
CA LEU A 44 8.32 4.00 6.29
C LEU A 44 9.17 5.24 6.57
N GLN A 45 10.36 5.27 5.96
CA GLN A 45 11.12 6.50 5.79
C GLN A 45 11.34 6.73 4.31
N ALA A 46 11.02 7.92 3.82
CA ALA A 46 11.21 8.29 2.43
C ALA A 46 11.65 9.74 2.30
N ARG A 47 12.37 10.06 1.23
CA ARG A 47 12.60 11.43 0.82
C ARG A 47 11.54 11.81 -0.20
N VAL A 48 10.81 12.90 0.04
CA VAL A 48 9.77 13.39 -0.88
C VAL A 48 10.16 14.73 -1.48
N GLY A 49 9.84 14.92 -2.75
CA GLY A 49 9.97 16.20 -3.44
C GLY A 49 9.01 17.25 -2.89
N PRO A 50 9.24 18.54 -3.18
CA PRO A 50 8.47 19.66 -2.62
C PRO A 50 6.98 19.60 -2.97
N GLU A 51 6.64 19.24 -4.21
CA GLU A 51 5.24 19.15 -4.67
C GLU A 51 4.49 18.01 -3.98
N LEU A 52 5.09 16.81 -3.94
CA LEU A 52 4.52 15.68 -3.22
C LEU A 52 4.37 15.97 -1.72
N ALA A 53 5.32 16.70 -1.12
CA ALA A 53 5.23 17.11 0.27
C ALA A 53 4.04 18.06 0.55
N VAL A 54 3.61 18.89 -0.41
CA VAL A 54 2.38 19.70 -0.28
C VAL A 54 1.16 18.79 -0.24
N ILE A 55 1.05 17.86 -1.20
CA ILE A 55 -0.08 16.92 -1.29
C ILE A 55 -0.16 16.07 -0.02
N LEU A 56 0.96 15.53 0.44
CA LEU A 56 0.98 14.67 1.63
C LEU A 56 0.67 15.42 2.93
N ARG A 57 0.81 16.75 2.97
CA ARG A 57 0.33 17.56 4.12
C ARG A 57 -1.20 17.66 4.14
N GLU A 58 -1.85 17.65 2.98
CA GLU A 58 -3.31 17.70 2.86
C GLU A 58 -3.95 16.32 2.98
N THR A 59 -3.31 15.30 2.40
CA THR A 59 -3.77 13.90 2.41
C THR A 59 -2.66 12.99 2.95
N PRO A 60 -2.52 12.87 4.29
CA PRO A 60 -1.51 12.01 4.90
C PRO A 60 -1.70 10.53 4.57
N LEU A 61 -0.59 9.78 4.48
CA LEU A 61 -0.60 8.31 4.33
C LEU A 61 -1.03 7.60 5.63
N ALA A 62 -0.77 8.22 6.77
CA ALA A 62 -1.07 7.71 8.10
C ALA A 62 -1.24 8.87 9.08
N GLU A 63 -1.88 8.62 10.22
CA GLU A 63 -2.10 9.63 11.27
C GLU A 63 -0.79 10.11 11.91
N ASP A 64 0.21 9.23 12.02
CA ASP A 64 1.51 9.53 12.61
C ASP A 64 2.51 10.13 11.60
N GLN A 65 2.05 10.46 10.40
CA GLN A 65 2.90 10.99 9.33
C GLN A 65 3.56 12.31 9.74
N ARG A 66 4.87 12.41 9.53
CA ARG A 66 5.64 13.65 9.67
C ARG A 66 6.51 13.88 8.44
N ILE A 67 6.62 15.15 8.02
CA ILE A 67 7.51 15.59 6.95
C ILE A 67 8.40 16.69 7.49
N GLU A 68 9.71 16.46 7.48
CA GLU A 68 10.69 17.47 7.90
C GLU A 68 10.80 18.61 6.86
N PRO A 69 10.65 19.88 7.29
CA PRO A 69 10.86 21.03 6.42
C PRO A 69 12.31 21.07 5.90
N GLY A 70 12.48 21.42 4.63
CA GLY A 70 13.79 21.59 3.99
C GLY A 70 14.43 20.28 3.51
N THR A 71 14.42 19.21 4.31
CA THR A 71 14.96 17.90 3.90
C THR A 71 13.95 17.07 3.11
N GLY A 72 12.66 17.29 3.33
CA GLY A 72 11.60 16.46 2.75
C GLY A 72 11.60 15.04 3.30
N LEU A 73 12.16 14.81 4.51
CA LEU A 73 12.16 13.50 5.13
C LEU A 73 10.75 13.17 5.65
N LEU A 74 10.09 12.23 4.98
CA LEU A 74 8.81 11.65 5.36
C LEU A 74 9.05 10.46 6.31
N THR A 75 8.31 10.42 7.42
CA THR A 75 8.21 9.26 8.32
C THR A 75 6.74 8.95 8.58
N ALA A 76 6.34 7.68 8.54
CA ALA A 76 4.97 7.24 8.81
C ALA A 76 4.92 5.74 9.13
N THR A 77 3.93 5.32 9.92
CA THR A 77 3.62 3.90 10.11
C THR A 77 2.53 3.48 9.13
N VAL A 78 2.90 2.67 8.14
CA VAL A 78 2.00 2.28 7.04
C VAL A 78 1.96 0.76 6.88
N ALA A 79 0.85 0.22 6.41
CA ALA A 79 0.76 -1.21 6.12
C ALA A 79 1.62 -1.59 4.89
N ASP A 80 2.48 -2.61 5.00
CA ASP A 80 3.25 -3.13 3.87
C ASP A 80 2.35 -3.93 2.91
N THR A 81 1.71 -3.18 2.03
CA THR A 81 0.75 -3.69 1.06
C THR A 81 1.23 -3.52 -0.36
N TRP A 82 0.68 -4.31 -1.29
CA TRP A 82 1.00 -4.09 -2.70
C TRP A 82 0.44 -2.75 -3.19
N GLN A 83 -0.64 -2.23 -2.60
CA GLN A 83 -1.14 -0.88 -2.92
C GLN A 83 -0.14 0.19 -2.49
N LEU A 84 0.49 0.05 -1.33
CA LEU A 84 1.58 0.94 -0.93
C LEU A 84 2.71 0.90 -1.97
N GLN A 85 3.13 -0.29 -2.39
CA GLN A 85 4.17 -0.43 -3.41
C GLN A 85 3.78 0.20 -4.75
N TRP A 86 2.54 -0.01 -5.19
CA TRP A 86 2.01 0.60 -6.42
C TRP A 86 1.92 2.12 -6.30
N TRP A 87 1.45 2.62 -5.16
CA TRP A 87 1.38 4.05 -4.88
C TRP A 87 2.80 4.65 -4.94
N LEU A 88 3.78 4.05 -4.28
CA LEU A 88 5.18 4.50 -4.33
C LEU A 88 5.72 4.54 -5.76
N LEU A 89 5.49 3.49 -6.55
CA LEU A 89 5.94 3.45 -7.95
C LEU A 89 5.27 4.51 -8.82
N SER A 90 4.00 4.83 -8.55
CA SER A 90 3.27 5.85 -9.30
C SER A 90 3.81 7.27 -9.09
N GLN A 91 4.53 7.51 -7.99
CA GLN A 91 5.14 8.82 -7.72
C GLN A 91 6.44 9.05 -8.52
N GLY A 92 7.02 8.01 -9.12
CA GLY A 92 8.22 8.14 -9.94
C GLY A 92 9.42 8.69 -9.15
N ASP A 93 10.04 9.74 -9.68
CA ASP A 93 11.20 10.44 -9.10
C ASP A 93 10.84 11.43 -7.98
N ALA A 94 9.54 11.68 -7.73
CA ALA A 94 9.09 12.55 -6.65
C ALA A 94 9.25 11.93 -5.25
N ILE A 95 9.60 10.64 -5.16
CA ILE A 95 9.84 9.94 -3.89
C ILE A 95 11.02 8.97 -3.99
N GLU A 96 11.81 8.90 -2.92
CA GLU A 96 12.84 7.88 -2.73
C GLU A 96 12.61 7.16 -1.40
N VAL A 97 12.34 5.85 -1.43
CA VAL A 97 12.21 5.05 -0.20
C VAL A 97 13.59 4.85 0.42
N LEU A 98 13.78 5.29 1.67
CA LEU A 98 15.02 5.12 2.43
C LEU A 98 14.98 3.85 3.30
N SER A 99 13.84 3.57 3.93
CA SER A 99 13.63 2.45 4.85
C SER A 99 12.16 1.97 4.82
N PRO A 100 11.86 0.67 5.02
CA PRO A 100 12.79 -0.43 5.28
C PRO A 100 13.60 -0.85 4.04
N PRO A 101 14.80 -1.44 4.20
CA PRO A 101 15.66 -1.84 3.09
C PRO A 101 14.98 -2.78 2.09
N ALA A 102 14.16 -3.71 2.57
CA ALA A 102 13.41 -4.63 1.71
C ALA A 102 12.43 -3.90 0.78
N LEU A 103 11.70 -2.90 1.29
CA LEU A 103 10.80 -2.07 0.47
C LEU A 103 11.59 -1.23 -0.55
N ARG A 104 12.70 -0.60 -0.11
CA ARG A 104 13.60 0.14 -1.01
C ARG A 104 14.11 -0.73 -2.15
N GLN A 105 14.53 -1.96 -1.86
CA GLN A 105 14.99 -2.91 -2.87
C GLN A 105 13.89 -3.25 -3.87
N ARG A 106 12.68 -3.61 -3.41
CA ARG A 106 11.54 -3.93 -4.29
C ARG A 106 11.19 -2.78 -5.25
N VAL A 107 11.09 -1.56 -4.73
CA VAL A 107 10.79 -0.36 -5.53
C VAL A 107 11.92 -0.07 -6.52
N GLY A 108 13.17 -0.07 -6.05
CA GLY A 108 14.34 0.21 -6.88
C GLY A 108 14.55 -0.80 -8.01
N GLU A 109 14.32 -2.08 -7.76
CA GLU A 109 14.37 -3.11 -8.81
C GLU A 109 13.29 -2.93 -9.87
N SER A 110 12.06 -2.58 -9.44
CA SER A 110 10.96 -2.32 -10.35
C SER A 110 11.26 -1.14 -11.28
N LEU A 111 11.74 -0.02 -10.70
CA LEU A 111 12.14 1.16 -11.46
C LEU A 111 13.31 0.88 -12.40
N ARG A 112 14.32 0.09 -11.97
CA ARG A 112 15.44 -0.31 -12.82
C ARG A 112 14.97 -1.12 -14.03
N ARG A 113 14.09 -2.09 -13.82
CA ARG A 113 13.51 -2.89 -14.93
C ARG A 113 12.70 -2.01 -15.88
N ALA A 114 11.94 -1.05 -15.36
CA ALA A 114 11.19 -0.11 -16.18
C ALA A 114 12.15 0.76 -17.03
N ALA A 115 13.18 1.35 -16.39
CA ALA A 115 14.18 2.16 -17.08
C ALA A 115 14.90 1.38 -18.19
N GLN A 116 15.26 0.11 -17.96
CA GLN A 116 15.86 -0.76 -18.98
C GLN A 116 14.96 -0.93 -20.21
N ARG A 117 13.63 -1.02 -20.03
CA ARG A 117 12.68 -1.16 -21.14
C ARG A 117 12.57 0.10 -21.99
N TYR A 118 12.63 1.27 -21.35
CA TYR A 118 12.57 2.55 -22.06
C TYR A 118 13.93 3.01 -22.61
N GLY A 119 15.03 2.53 -22.02
CA GLY A 119 16.40 2.86 -22.41
C GLY A 119 17.03 1.90 -23.44
N ALA A 120 16.35 0.82 -23.81
CA ALA A 120 16.78 -0.04 -24.89
C ALA A 120 16.44 0.62 -26.24
N CYS A 121 17.43 1.34 -26.80
CA CYS A 121 17.48 1.70 -28.22
C CYS A 121 18.02 0.54 -29.05
#